data_AF-A0A954MZG8-F1
#
_entry.id   AF-A0A954MZG8-F1
#
_cell.length_a   1.000
_cell.length_b   1.000
_cell.length_c   1.000
_cell.angle_alpha   90.00
_cell.angle_beta   90.00
_cell.angle_gamma   90.00
#
_symmetry.space_group_name_H-M   'P 1'
#
loop_
_entity.id
_entity.type
_entity.pdbx_description
1 polymer ?
#
loop_
_entity_poly.entity_id
_entity_poly.type
_entity_poly.pdbx_seq_one_letter_code
_entity_poly.pdbx_strand_id
1 'polypeptide(L)'
;MSEEVKLSPLEGLKTSSRQLRGTLAEELLNDAPDISSDAANLIKNHGSYLQDDRDQRGEKNEDGTAKGKAYSFMIRTRIPGGRIDAKTMLHELDLCDKYGNGTLRITTRQGLQLHGVLKKDLKRTIQEINSTELTTLAACGDVNRNVMCCPAPIKNDPVRDQLQELSQSLAEHFKPQTTAYREIWLTDDNG
;
A
#
# COMPACT_ATOMS: atom_id res chain seq x y z
N MET A 1 -8.95 -15.72 37.23
CA MET A 1 -7.70 -15.68 36.46
C MET A 1 -8.11 -15.62 35.00
N SER A 2 -7.79 -14.54 34.29
CA SER A 2 -8.04 -14.47 32.84
C SER A 2 -7.16 -15.53 32.17
N GLU A 3 -7.74 -16.40 31.35
CA GLU A 3 -6.99 -17.36 30.54
C GLU A 3 -5.94 -16.62 29.70
N GLU A 4 -4.71 -17.14 29.69
CA GLU A 4 -3.61 -16.56 28.94
C GLU A 4 -3.88 -16.75 27.43
N VAL A 5 -4.19 -15.66 26.73
CA VAL A 5 -4.56 -15.71 25.32
C VAL A 5 -3.31 -15.99 24.48
N LYS A 6 -3.26 -17.15 23.82
CA LYS A 6 -2.19 -17.49 22.88
C LYS A 6 -2.24 -16.55 21.68
N LEU A 7 -1.24 -15.67 21.57
CA LEU A 7 -1.11 -14.72 20.47
C LEU A 7 -0.75 -15.41 19.15
N SER A 8 -1.26 -14.87 18.05
CA SER A 8 -0.83 -15.31 16.70
C SER A 8 0.61 -14.84 16.43
N PRO A 9 1.35 -15.49 15.51
CA PRO A 9 2.67 -15.02 15.11
C PRO A 9 2.67 -13.55 14.64
N LEU A 10 1.60 -13.13 13.96
CA LEU A 10 1.44 -11.75 13.49
C LEU A 10 1.27 -10.76 14.64
N GLU A 11 0.58 -11.14 15.73
CA GLU A 11 0.49 -10.29 16.93
C GLU A 11 1.86 -10.11 17.59
N GLY A 12 2.66 -11.19 17.65
CA GLY A 12 4.05 -11.13 18.12
C GLY A 12 4.90 -10.18 17.28
N LEU A 13 4.81 -10.31 15.95
CA LEU A 13 5.50 -9.42 15.00
C LEU A 13 5.06 -7.96 15.16
N LYS A 14 3.76 -7.68 15.27
CA LYS A 14 3.26 -6.31 15.47
C LYS A 14 3.83 -5.71 16.76
N THR A 15 3.87 -6.49 17.84
CA THR A 15 4.43 -6.07 19.13
C THR A 15 5.91 -5.71 19.03
N SER A 16 6.72 -6.54 18.34
CA SER A 16 8.16 -6.30 18.18
C SER A 16 8.52 -5.30 17.09
N SER A 17 7.57 -4.94 16.21
CA SER A 17 7.82 -4.12 15.01
C SER A 17 8.16 -2.64 15.27
N ARG A 18 8.14 -2.16 16.52
CA ARG A 18 8.35 -0.73 16.85
C ARG A 18 7.37 0.16 16.07
N GLN A 19 6.07 -0.08 16.22
CA GLN A 19 4.99 0.61 15.52
C GLN A 19 5.06 0.51 13.98
N LEU A 20 5.17 -0.73 13.47
CA LEU A 20 5.15 -1.08 12.04
C LEU A 20 6.43 -0.78 11.25
N ARG A 21 7.54 -0.45 11.92
CA ARG A 21 8.86 -0.29 11.27
C ARG A 21 9.45 -1.63 10.86
N GLY A 22 9.58 -2.53 11.83
CA GLY A 22 10.32 -3.79 11.70
C GLY A 22 11.71 -3.56 11.11
N THR A 23 12.03 -4.33 10.08
CA THR A 23 13.23 -4.28 9.25
C THR A 23 13.00 -3.62 7.89
N LEU A 24 11.82 -3.01 7.65
CA LEU A 24 11.43 -2.56 6.30
C LEU A 24 12.42 -1.58 5.69
N ALA A 25 12.87 -0.57 6.44
CA ALA A 25 13.83 0.41 5.93
C ALA A 25 15.15 -0.24 5.49
N GLU A 26 15.67 -1.15 6.31
CA GLU A 26 16.91 -1.89 6.02
C GLU A 26 16.74 -2.81 4.81
N GLU A 27 15.60 -3.50 4.72
CA GLU A 27 15.34 -4.43 3.62
C GLU A 27 15.11 -3.70 2.30
N LEU A 28 14.49 -2.52 2.29
CA LEU A 28 14.31 -1.71 1.08
C LEU A 28 15.62 -1.22 0.47
N LEU A 29 16.71 -1.16 1.25
CA LEU A 29 18.02 -0.70 0.81
C LEU A 29 18.91 -1.82 0.22
N ASN A 30 18.53 -3.09 0.37
CA ASN A 30 19.33 -4.19 -0.16
C ASN A 30 18.91 -4.58 -1.59
N ASP A 31 19.82 -5.26 -2.30
CA ASP A 31 19.64 -5.63 -3.72
C ASP A 31 18.72 -6.84 -3.96
N ALA A 32 18.22 -7.49 -2.90
CA ALA A 32 17.32 -8.64 -3.06
C ALA A 32 16.00 -8.17 -3.70
N PRO A 33 15.43 -8.89 -4.67
CA PRO A 33 14.19 -8.48 -5.35
C PRO A 33 12.95 -8.61 -4.44
N ASP A 34 13.02 -9.41 -3.37
CA ASP A 34 11.98 -9.63 -2.38
C ASP A 34 12.34 -9.05 -0.99
N ILE A 35 11.49 -9.37 -0.03
CA ILE A 35 11.63 -9.03 1.39
C ILE A 35 11.26 -10.26 2.24
N SER A 36 11.73 -10.28 3.47
CA SER A 36 11.44 -11.33 4.44
C SER A 36 9.94 -11.50 4.68
N SER A 37 9.53 -12.67 5.19
CA SER A 37 8.13 -12.94 5.53
C SER A 37 7.57 -11.92 6.55
N ASP A 38 8.40 -11.47 7.48
CA ASP A 38 8.00 -10.50 8.50
C ASP A 38 7.81 -9.11 7.88
N ALA A 39 8.77 -8.65 7.08
CA ALA A 39 8.62 -7.42 6.30
C ALA A 39 7.40 -7.49 5.35
N ALA A 40 7.16 -8.61 4.68
CA ALA A 40 6.01 -8.82 3.81
C ALA A 40 4.67 -8.75 4.57
N ASN A 41 4.63 -9.06 5.88
CA ASN A 41 3.46 -8.85 6.70
C ASN A 41 3.32 -7.40 7.17
N LEU A 42 4.42 -6.75 7.53
CA LEU A 42 4.39 -5.36 8.00
C LEU A 42 4.07 -4.37 6.88
N ILE A 43 4.63 -4.57 5.67
CA ILE A 43 4.45 -3.68 4.52
C ILE A 43 3.00 -3.53 4.08
N LYS A 44 2.14 -4.51 4.43
CA LYS A 44 0.69 -4.44 4.23
C LYS A 44 0.09 -3.21 4.92
N ASN A 45 0.57 -2.84 6.11
CA ASN A 45 0.06 -1.65 6.81
C ASN A 45 0.50 -0.33 6.12
N HIS A 46 1.52 -0.39 5.26
CA HIS A 46 1.94 0.70 4.39
C HIS A 46 1.28 0.66 2.99
N GLY A 47 0.28 -0.21 2.82
CA GLY A 47 -0.52 -0.28 1.60
C GLY A 47 0.12 -1.05 0.47
N SER A 48 1.16 -1.85 0.72
CA SER A 48 1.81 -2.65 -0.31
C SER A 48 1.77 -4.16 -0.03
N TYR A 49 1.80 -4.97 -1.08
CA TYR A 49 1.95 -6.43 -1.00
C TYR A 49 3.08 -6.89 -1.90
N LEU A 50 3.99 -7.70 -1.38
CA LEU A 50 4.86 -8.54 -2.21
C LEU A 50 4.00 -9.55 -2.98
N GLN A 51 4.22 -9.62 -4.28
CA GLN A 51 3.59 -10.53 -5.22
C GLN A 51 4.66 -11.32 -5.97
N ASP A 52 4.23 -12.42 -6.58
CA ASP A 52 5.04 -13.27 -7.43
C ASP A 52 4.19 -13.63 -8.64
N ASP A 53 4.71 -13.38 -9.84
CA ASP A 53 4.02 -13.72 -11.08
C ASP A 53 3.97 -15.24 -11.24
N ARG A 54 2.77 -15.78 -11.05
CA ARG A 54 2.52 -17.21 -11.04
C ARG A 54 2.58 -17.82 -12.44
N ASP A 55 2.41 -17.02 -13.48
CA ASP A 55 2.44 -17.51 -14.86
C ASP A 55 3.90 -17.76 -15.31
N GLN A 56 4.86 -17.04 -14.72
CA GLN A 56 6.30 -17.24 -14.95
C GLN A 56 6.91 -18.33 -14.05
N ARG A 57 6.14 -18.93 -13.13
CA ARG A 57 6.67 -19.98 -12.26
C ARG A 57 7.05 -21.20 -13.07
N GLY A 58 8.31 -21.61 -12.93
CA GLY A 58 8.85 -22.79 -13.62
C GLY A 58 9.48 -22.47 -14.97
N GLU A 59 9.48 -21.20 -15.39
CA GLU A 59 10.33 -20.74 -16.49
C GLU A 59 11.81 -21.04 -16.17
N LYS A 60 12.56 -21.28 -17.24
CA LYS A 60 14.00 -21.55 -17.18
C LYS A 60 14.76 -20.46 -17.92
N ASN A 61 15.95 -20.16 -17.45
CA ASN A 61 16.92 -19.36 -18.18
C ASN A 61 17.37 -20.13 -19.44
N GLU A 62 18.03 -19.44 -20.37
CA GLU A 62 18.55 -20.06 -21.60
C GLU A 62 19.50 -21.24 -21.34
N ASP A 63 20.21 -21.21 -20.21
CA ASP A 63 21.10 -22.28 -19.75
C ASP A 63 20.37 -23.49 -19.08
N GLY A 64 19.03 -23.45 -19.01
CA GLY A 64 18.20 -24.50 -18.44
C GLY A 64 18.04 -24.46 -16.92
N THR A 65 18.65 -23.50 -16.23
CA THR A 65 18.46 -23.27 -14.78
C THR A 65 17.10 -22.65 -14.49
N ALA A 66 16.55 -22.85 -13.29
CA ALA A 66 15.26 -22.25 -12.92
C ALA A 66 15.41 -20.72 -12.79
N LYS A 67 14.54 -19.96 -13.46
CA LYS A 67 14.53 -18.48 -13.43
C LYS A 67 14.16 -17.92 -12.05
N GLY A 68 13.52 -18.74 -11.20
CA GLY A 68 13.08 -18.35 -9.87
C GLY A 68 11.70 -17.70 -9.87
N LYS A 69 11.39 -16.96 -8.79
CA LYS A 69 10.15 -16.21 -8.65
C LYS A 69 10.30 -14.82 -9.27
N ALA A 70 9.26 -14.36 -9.96
CA ALA A 70 9.21 -13.04 -10.56
C ALA A 70 8.51 -12.08 -9.59
N TYR A 71 9.29 -11.53 -8.66
CA TYR A 71 8.77 -10.68 -7.60
C TYR A 71 8.41 -9.28 -8.10
N SER A 72 7.28 -8.78 -7.59
CA SER A 72 6.86 -7.39 -7.75
C SER A 72 6.00 -6.97 -6.57
N PHE A 73 5.62 -5.71 -6.50
CA PHE A 73 4.80 -5.15 -5.45
C PHE A 73 3.50 -4.58 -6.04
N MET A 74 2.39 -4.85 -5.35
CA MET A 74 1.15 -4.11 -5.54
C MET A 74 1.08 -3.00 -4.51
N ILE A 75 0.77 -1.78 -4.95
CA ILE A 75 0.53 -0.63 -4.07
C ILE A 75 -0.94 -0.27 -4.16
N ARG A 76 -1.59 -0.07 -3.01
CA ARG A 76 -2.99 0.35 -2.90
C ARG A 76 -3.08 1.73 -2.27
N THR A 77 -3.87 2.61 -2.89
CA THR A 77 -4.19 3.93 -2.33
C THR A 77 -5.42 3.86 -1.41
N ARG A 78 -5.48 4.80 -0.47
CA ARG A 78 -6.62 5.06 0.40
C ARG A 78 -7.27 6.37 -0.05
N ILE A 79 -8.49 6.27 -0.57
CA ILE A 79 -9.25 7.37 -1.18
C ILE A 79 -10.63 7.43 -0.50
N PRO A 80 -10.77 8.12 0.64
CA PRO A 80 -12.05 8.18 1.35
C PRO A 80 -13.16 8.68 0.43
N GLY A 81 -14.30 7.98 0.46
CA GLY A 81 -15.45 8.29 -0.39
C GLY A 81 -15.23 8.08 -1.90
N GLY A 82 -14.05 7.60 -2.32
CA GLY A 82 -13.67 7.43 -3.72
C GLY A 82 -13.49 8.73 -4.49
N ARG A 83 -13.35 9.87 -3.79
CA ARG A 83 -13.25 11.19 -4.42
C ARG A 83 -11.82 11.46 -4.85
N ILE A 84 -11.61 11.59 -6.15
CA ILE A 84 -10.33 11.91 -6.78
C ILE A 84 -10.57 12.95 -7.89
N ASP A 85 -9.66 13.89 -8.05
CA ASP A 85 -9.72 14.84 -9.15
C ASP A 85 -9.04 14.29 -10.42
N ALA A 86 -9.28 14.92 -11.56
CA ALA A 86 -8.75 14.44 -12.84
C ALA A 86 -7.22 14.47 -12.87
N LYS A 87 -6.58 15.47 -12.23
CA LYS A 87 -5.12 15.62 -12.21
C LYS A 87 -4.46 14.46 -11.45
N THR A 88 -4.99 14.13 -10.27
CA THR A 88 -4.50 13.02 -9.44
C THR A 88 -4.73 11.69 -10.13
N MET A 89 -5.88 11.51 -10.81
CA MET A 89 -6.14 10.29 -11.59
C MET A 89 -5.13 10.12 -12.75
N LEU A 90 -4.82 11.19 -13.48
CA LEU A 90 -3.80 11.15 -14.55
C LEU A 90 -2.41 10.85 -13.98
N HIS A 91 -2.07 11.44 -12.84
CA HIS A 91 -0.81 11.15 -12.15
C HIS A 91 -0.68 9.67 -11.77
N GLU A 92 -1.74 9.05 -11.23
CA GLU A 92 -1.74 7.61 -10.91
C GLU A 92 -1.57 6.73 -12.17
N LEU A 93 -2.13 7.15 -13.31
CA LEU A 93 -1.93 6.47 -14.60
C LEU A 93 -0.49 6.59 -15.09
N ASP A 94 0.13 7.78 -14.99
CA ASP A 94 1.54 7.97 -15.35
C ASP A 94 2.47 7.07 -14.51
N LEU A 95 2.14 6.87 -13.22
CA LEU A 95 2.88 5.96 -12.34
C LEU A 95 2.73 4.49 -12.76
N CYS A 96 1.57 4.07 -13.27
CA CYS A 96 1.37 2.73 -13.83
C CYS A 96 2.32 2.46 -15.00
N ASP A 97 2.49 3.44 -15.89
CA ASP A 97 3.37 3.31 -17.05
C ASP A 97 4.84 3.40 -16.67
N LYS A 98 5.18 4.27 -15.72
CA LYS A 98 6.56 4.53 -15.30
C LYS A 98 7.16 3.45 -14.41
N TYR A 99 6.37 2.92 -13.47
CA TYR A 99 6.85 2.01 -12.42
C TYR A 99 6.10 0.68 -12.35
N GLY A 100 4.87 0.63 -12.86
CA GLY A 100 4.03 -0.55 -12.83
C GLY A 100 4.08 -1.36 -14.13
N ASN A 101 2.99 -2.07 -14.39
CA ASN A 101 2.80 -2.86 -15.59
C ASN A 101 1.88 -2.18 -16.64
N GLY A 102 1.74 -0.85 -16.59
CA GLY A 102 0.88 -0.09 -17.50
C GLY A 102 -0.62 -0.22 -17.25
N THR A 103 -1.03 -0.76 -16.09
CA THR A 103 -2.45 -0.90 -15.74
C THR A 103 -2.78 -0.34 -14.37
N LEU A 104 -3.96 0.28 -14.26
CA LEU A 104 -4.52 0.79 -13.01
C LEU A 104 -5.80 0.01 -12.67
N ARG A 105 -5.84 -0.59 -11.48
CA ARG A 105 -7.00 -1.37 -11.03
C ARG A 105 -7.83 -0.57 -10.02
N ILE A 106 -9.00 -0.10 -10.44
CA ILE A 106 -10.03 0.44 -9.53
C ILE A 106 -10.59 -0.71 -8.70
N THR A 107 -10.75 -0.53 -7.39
CA THR A 107 -11.17 -1.60 -6.46
C THR A 107 -12.65 -1.51 -6.10
N THR A 108 -13.22 -2.60 -5.60
CA THR A 108 -14.58 -2.64 -5.03
C THR A 108 -14.75 -1.76 -3.78
N ARG A 109 -13.66 -1.23 -3.24
CA ARG A 109 -13.65 -0.31 -2.09
C ARG A 109 -13.22 1.10 -2.45
N GLN A 110 -13.37 1.50 -3.72
CA GLN A 110 -13.13 2.86 -4.21
C GLN A 110 -11.68 3.36 -4.07
N GLY A 111 -10.70 2.47 -3.83
CA GLY A 111 -9.27 2.76 -3.97
C GLY A 111 -8.72 2.32 -5.32
N LEU A 112 -7.45 2.64 -5.57
CA LEU A 112 -6.71 2.22 -6.76
C LEU A 112 -5.62 1.20 -6.38
N GLN A 113 -5.24 0.35 -7.32
CA GLN A 113 -4.09 -0.55 -7.20
C GLN A 113 -3.17 -0.42 -8.41
N LEU A 114 -1.89 -0.20 -8.13
CA LEU A 114 -0.80 -0.28 -9.08
C LEU A 114 -0.12 -1.64 -8.88
N HIS A 115 0.08 -2.39 -9.97
CA HIS A 115 0.73 -3.70 -9.95
C HIS A 115 2.05 -3.65 -10.71
N GLY A 116 2.94 -4.60 -10.41
CA GLY A 116 4.19 -4.78 -11.15
C GLY A 116 5.34 -3.88 -10.68
N VAL A 117 5.18 -3.16 -9.57
CA VAL A 117 6.23 -2.24 -9.09
C VAL A 117 7.41 -3.04 -8.56
N LEU A 118 8.61 -2.79 -9.08
CA LEU A 118 9.82 -3.44 -8.59
C LEU A 118 10.26 -2.83 -7.25
N LYS A 119 10.94 -3.62 -6.41
CA LYS A 119 11.36 -3.18 -5.07
C LYS A 119 12.16 -1.88 -5.08
N LYS A 120 13.12 -1.75 -6.01
CA LYS A 120 13.97 -0.56 -6.20
C LYS A 120 13.17 0.71 -6.47
N ASP A 121 11.98 0.58 -7.08
CA ASP A 121 11.11 1.70 -7.45
C ASP A 121 10.01 1.94 -6.41
N LEU A 122 9.86 1.05 -5.42
CA LEU A 122 8.75 1.07 -4.46
C LEU A 122 8.73 2.34 -3.60
N LYS A 123 9.87 2.73 -3.01
CA LYS A 123 9.96 3.95 -2.18
C LYS A 123 9.60 5.18 -3.02
N ARG A 124 10.17 5.27 -4.23
CA ARG A 124 9.93 6.39 -5.13
C ARG A 124 8.47 6.47 -5.60
N THR A 125 7.86 5.33 -5.92
CA THR A 125 6.45 5.25 -6.32
C THR A 125 5.54 5.74 -5.18
N ILE A 126 5.77 5.27 -3.94
CA ILE A 126 4.99 5.73 -2.78
C ILE A 126 5.21 7.23 -2.53
N GLN A 127 6.43 7.76 -2.66
CA GLN A 127 6.68 9.20 -2.56
C GLN A 127 5.91 10.00 -3.60
N GLU A 128 5.90 9.56 -4.86
CA GLU A 128 5.18 10.26 -5.93
C GLU A 128 3.64 10.17 -5.73
N ILE A 129 3.11 9.07 -5.19
CA ILE A 129 1.70 9.01 -4.76
C ILE A 129 1.42 10.05 -3.66
N ASN A 130 2.27 10.15 -2.62
CA ASN A 130 2.08 11.09 -1.51
C ASN A 130 2.41 12.55 -1.87
N SER A 131 3.02 12.80 -3.04
CA SER A 131 3.17 14.15 -3.57
C SER A 131 1.84 14.74 -4.09
N THR A 132 0.83 13.88 -4.24
CA THR A 132 -0.58 14.26 -4.43
C THR A 132 -1.32 14.26 -3.10
N GLU A 133 -2.64 14.44 -3.10
CA GLU A 133 -3.46 14.32 -1.88
C GLU A 133 -3.74 12.87 -1.46
N LEU A 134 -3.17 11.87 -2.15
CA LEU A 134 -3.36 10.44 -1.84
C LEU A 134 -2.34 9.90 -0.85
N THR A 135 -2.70 8.80 -0.19
CA THR A 135 -1.80 8.05 0.69
C THR A 135 -2.01 6.54 0.54
N THR A 136 -0.98 5.74 0.85
CA THR A 136 -1.09 4.27 0.89
C THR A 136 -1.15 3.74 2.32
N LEU A 137 -0.88 4.60 3.32
CA LEU A 137 -0.96 4.25 4.73
C LEU A 137 -2.35 3.68 5.07
N ALA A 138 -2.36 2.52 5.71
CA ALA A 138 -3.57 1.81 6.13
C ALA A 138 -4.51 1.41 4.98
N ALA A 139 -4.06 1.40 3.73
CA ALA A 139 -4.85 0.85 2.64
C ALA A 139 -5.06 -0.68 2.79
N CYS A 140 -4.14 -1.34 3.51
CA CYS A 140 -4.10 -2.77 3.80
C CYS A 140 -3.61 -3.01 5.25
N GLY A 141 -3.40 -4.27 5.66
CA GLY A 141 -2.98 -4.61 7.04
C GLY A 141 -4.12 -4.63 8.07
N ASP A 142 -3.81 -4.82 9.35
CA ASP A 142 -4.77 -5.01 10.44
C ASP A 142 -5.25 -3.67 11.01
N VAL A 143 -5.95 -2.90 10.18
CA VAL A 143 -6.34 -1.51 10.44
C VAL A 143 -7.66 -1.16 9.76
N ASN A 144 -8.25 -0.01 10.11
CA ASN A 144 -9.38 0.51 9.35
C ASN A 144 -8.95 0.82 7.91
N ARG A 145 -9.72 0.31 6.95
CA ARG A 145 -9.40 0.39 5.51
C ARG A 145 -9.99 1.66 4.91
N ASN A 146 -10.12 1.66 3.58
CA ASN A 146 -10.81 2.75 2.89
C ASN A 146 -12.27 2.85 3.37
N VAL A 147 -12.68 4.07 3.73
CA VAL A 147 -14.04 4.40 4.12
C VAL A 147 -14.81 4.76 2.85
N MET A 148 -15.87 4.00 2.57
CA MET A 148 -16.64 4.16 1.34
C MET A 148 -17.75 5.19 1.51
N CYS A 149 -18.16 5.80 0.41
CA CYS A 149 -19.30 6.70 0.33
C CYS A 149 -19.96 6.57 -1.06
N CYS A 150 -21.18 7.11 -1.22
CA CYS A 150 -21.87 7.12 -2.51
C CYS A 150 -20.99 7.77 -3.60
N PRO A 151 -20.64 7.05 -4.69
CA PRO A 151 -19.75 7.56 -5.73
C PRO A 151 -20.44 8.54 -6.69
N ALA A 152 -21.78 8.55 -6.74
CA ALA A 152 -22.51 9.36 -7.70
C ALA A 152 -22.28 10.86 -7.41
N PRO A 153 -21.88 11.70 -8.40
CA PRO A 153 -21.64 13.12 -8.19
C PRO A 153 -22.95 13.93 -8.25
N ILE A 154 -23.88 13.63 -7.34
CA ILE A 154 -25.19 14.29 -7.28
C ILE A 154 -24.97 15.73 -6.82
N LYS A 155 -25.45 16.68 -7.63
CA LYS A 155 -25.39 18.12 -7.34
C LYS A 155 -26.55 18.53 -6.45
N ASN A 156 -26.34 19.53 -5.59
CA ASN A 156 -27.36 20.10 -4.71
C ASN A 156 -27.99 19.07 -3.76
N ASP A 157 -27.21 18.12 -3.26
CA ASP A 157 -27.62 17.12 -2.28
C ASP A 157 -26.80 17.29 -0.99
N PRO A 158 -27.32 18.07 -0.01
CA PRO A 158 -26.61 18.33 1.24
C PRO A 158 -26.33 17.07 2.07
N VAL A 159 -27.17 16.04 1.95
CA VAL A 159 -26.99 14.78 2.69
C VAL A 159 -25.80 14.04 2.13
N ARG A 160 -25.68 13.95 0.81
CA ARG A 160 -24.52 13.36 0.15
C ARG A 160 -23.22 14.09 0.53
N ASP A 161 -23.24 15.42 0.53
CA ASP A 161 -22.05 16.21 0.86
C ASP A 161 -21.60 15.96 2.31
N GLN A 162 -22.54 15.92 3.26
CA GLN A 162 -22.28 15.51 4.64
C GLN A 162 -21.72 14.09 4.76
N LEU A 163 -22.24 13.14 3.97
CA LEU A 163 -21.72 11.76 3.97
C LEU A 163 -20.30 11.68 3.41
N GLN A 164 -19.96 12.49 2.40
CA GLN A 164 -18.60 12.59 1.87
C GLN A 164 -17.63 13.17 2.91
N GLU A 165 -18.01 14.27 3.58
CA GLU A 165 -17.24 14.86 4.68
C GLU A 165 -17.07 13.90 5.86
N LEU A 166 -18.11 13.17 6.23
CA LEU A 166 -18.06 12.14 7.27
C LEU A 166 -17.11 11.01 6.89
N SER A 167 -17.11 10.58 5.61
CA SER A 167 -16.19 9.52 5.15
C SER A 167 -14.73 9.93 5.29
N GLN A 168 -14.40 11.19 4.97
CA GLN A 168 -13.07 11.77 5.17
C GLN A 168 -12.72 11.86 6.66
N SER A 169 -13.65 12.34 7.48
CA SER A 169 -13.44 12.50 8.92
C SER A 169 -13.20 11.18 9.63
N LEU A 170 -13.96 10.13 9.28
CA LEU A 170 -13.75 8.77 9.79
C LEU A 170 -12.41 8.19 9.31
N ALA A 171 -12.03 8.46 8.07
CA ALA A 171 -10.77 7.99 7.54
C ALA A 171 -9.57 8.58 8.30
N GLU A 172 -9.62 9.88 8.61
CA GLU A 172 -8.59 10.56 9.40
C GLU A 172 -8.63 10.12 10.87
N HIS A 173 -9.82 9.99 11.48
CA HIS A 173 -9.95 9.55 12.87
C HIS A 173 -9.32 8.17 13.13
N PHE A 174 -9.53 7.22 12.23
CA PHE A 174 -8.96 5.87 12.35
C PHE A 174 -7.60 5.71 11.69
N LYS A 175 -6.96 6.80 11.25
CA LYS A 175 -5.62 6.75 10.67
C LYS A 175 -4.62 6.30 11.75
N PRO A 176 -3.71 5.35 11.44
CA PRO A 176 -2.69 4.92 12.38
C PRO A 176 -1.85 6.10 12.88
N GLN A 177 -1.70 6.19 14.21
CA GLN A 177 -0.84 7.17 14.87
C GLN A 177 0.57 6.57 15.02
N THR A 178 1.34 6.65 13.94
CA THR A 178 2.75 6.20 13.88
C THR A 178 3.55 7.09 12.95
N THR A 179 4.82 7.31 13.27
CA THR A 179 5.76 8.02 12.39
C THR A 179 6.46 7.08 11.39
N ALA A 180 6.32 5.76 11.56
CA ALA A 180 7.01 4.75 10.75
C ALA A 180 6.80 4.94 9.23
N TYR A 181 5.57 5.26 8.82
CA TYR A 181 5.27 5.49 7.41
C TYR A 181 6.05 6.69 6.85
N ARG A 182 6.11 7.80 7.59
CA ARG A 182 6.87 8.98 7.17
C ARG A 182 8.37 8.68 7.10
N GLU A 183 8.91 8.01 8.12
CA GLU A 183 10.34 7.66 8.24
C GLU A 183 10.82 6.67 7.17
N ILE A 184 9.95 5.76 6.71
CA ILE A 184 10.32 4.77 5.71
C ILE A 184 10.16 5.35 4.30
N TRP A 185 9.06 6.07 4.06
CA TRP A 185 8.66 6.42 2.70
C TRP A 185 8.93 7.87 2.35
N LEU A 186 8.77 8.82 3.29
CA LEU A 186 8.68 10.24 2.97
C LEU A 186 9.94 11.06 3.33
N THR A 187 10.84 10.51 4.14
CA THR A 187 12.17 11.08 4.35
C THR A 187 13.09 10.72 3.19
N ASP A 188 13.97 11.66 2.85
CA ASP A 188 15.02 11.39 1.88
C ASP A 188 16.09 10.47 2.53
N ASP A 189 17.10 10.07 1.76
CA ASP A 189 18.15 9.20 2.29
C ASP A 189 19.11 9.95 3.25
N ASN A 190 18.89 11.25 3.49
CA ASN A 190 19.66 12.11 4.39
C ASN A 190 18.95 12.43 5.73
N GLY A 191 17.67 12.10 5.87
CA GLY A 191 16.88 12.28 7.10
C GLY A 191 15.80 13.35 6.99
#